data_AF-A0A970ZBD7-F1
#
_entry.id   AF-A0A970ZBD7-F1
#
_cell.length_a   1.000
_cell.length_b   1.000
_cell.length_c   1.000
_cell.angle_alpha   90.00
_cell.angle_beta   90.00
_cell.angle_gamma   90.00
#
_symmetry.space_group_name_H-M   'P 1'
#
loop_
_entity.id
_entity.type
_entity.pdbx_description
1 polymer ?
#
loop_
_entity_poly.entity_id
_entity_poly.type
_entity_poly.pdbx_seq_one_letter_code
_entity_poly.pdbx_strand_id
1 'polypeptide(L)'
;MFFDTSALADGEIALQLVETVEANPEKRWAPAYRFAIRRSADGALVGRCDFRVGHTERLYFGGNIGYAVDEPYRGNHYAGKACRLLLGLARQHGMDYLYITCSPHNAASRRTCEYAGGKLQSTIPLPTDNDLFLTGEWQICLYYFDLSEAAGGP
;
A
#
# COMPACT_ATOMS: atom_id res chain seq x y z
N MET A 1 10.25 -7.89 13.28
CA MET A 1 11.22 -6.78 13.47
C MET A 1 10.78 -5.63 12.59
N PHE A 2 10.67 -4.43 13.16
CA PHE A 2 10.34 -3.21 12.42
C PHE A 2 11.63 -2.38 12.20
N PHE A 3 11.73 -1.72 11.05
CA PHE A 3 12.85 -0.85 10.70
C PHE A 3 12.57 0.61 11.06
N ASP A 4 13.65 1.40 11.11
CA ASP A 4 13.52 2.85 11.19
C ASP A 4 12.85 3.38 9.91
N THR A 5 11.89 4.29 10.11
CA THR A 5 11.07 4.87 9.04
C THR A 5 11.23 6.39 8.96
N SER A 6 12.18 6.97 9.71
CA SER A 6 12.44 8.40 9.76
C SER A 6 12.76 9.03 8.39
N ALA A 7 13.31 8.24 7.45
CA ALA A 7 13.73 8.69 6.13
C ALA A 7 12.68 8.51 5.02
N LEU A 8 11.43 8.12 5.33
CA LEU A 8 10.40 7.91 4.31
C LEU A 8 9.80 9.23 3.79
N ALA A 9 10.52 9.91 2.90
CA ALA A 9 10.07 11.14 2.24
C ALA A 9 10.58 11.24 0.79
N ASP A 10 9.87 11.97 -0.07
CA ASP A 10 10.23 12.22 -1.49
C ASP A 10 10.38 13.70 -1.86
N GLY A 11 10.43 14.57 -0.85
CA GLY A 11 10.47 16.03 -1.02
C GLY A 11 9.09 16.70 -1.09
N GLU A 12 8.05 15.97 -1.50
CA GLU A 12 6.67 16.49 -1.51
C GLU A 12 5.82 15.96 -0.35
N ILE A 13 6.04 14.70 0.04
CA ILE A 13 5.44 14.10 1.21
C ILE A 13 6.48 13.42 2.11
N ALA A 14 6.10 13.25 3.38
CA ALA A 14 6.76 12.38 4.33
C ALA A 14 5.74 11.42 4.97
N LEU A 15 6.15 10.18 5.19
CA LEU A 15 5.36 9.18 5.90
C LEU A 15 5.76 9.20 7.37
N GLN A 16 4.92 9.80 8.21
CA GLN A 16 5.12 9.83 9.65
C GLN A 16 4.55 8.55 10.27
N LEU A 17 5.40 7.72 10.87
CA LEU A 17 4.96 6.51 11.57
C LEU A 17 4.03 6.89 12.72
N VAL A 18 2.84 6.28 12.72
CA VAL A 18 1.84 6.43 13.79
C VAL A 18 1.96 5.25 14.75
N GLU A 19 2.02 4.03 14.23
CA GLU A 19 2.17 2.82 15.03
C GLU A 19 2.69 1.64 14.20
N THR A 20 3.23 0.65 14.90
CA THR A 20 3.53 -0.68 14.38
C THR A 20 2.63 -1.70 15.06
N VAL A 21 2.08 -2.62 14.29
CA VAL A 21 1.19 -3.69 14.76
C VAL A 21 1.88 -5.02 14.53
N GLU A 22 2.11 -5.77 15.61
CA GLU A 22 2.68 -7.11 15.53
C GLU A 22 1.75 -8.08 14.79
N ALA A 23 2.34 -9.17 14.27
CA ALA A 23 1.57 -10.22 13.62
C ALA A 23 0.56 -10.86 14.58
N ASN A 24 -0.61 -11.23 14.08
CA ASN A 24 -1.58 -12.04 14.82
C ASN A 24 -1.86 -13.34 14.04
N PRO A 25 -1.20 -14.47 14.40
CA PRO A 25 -1.36 -15.73 13.70
C PRO A 25 -2.79 -16.29 13.74
N GLU A 26 -3.50 -16.13 14.87
CA GLU A 26 -4.88 -16.62 15.04
C GLU A 26 -5.84 -15.95 14.05
N LYS A 27 -5.66 -14.64 13.82
CA LYS A 27 -6.43 -13.86 12.86
C LYS A 27 -5.83 -13.87 11.45
N ARG A 28 -4.70 -14.55 11.26
CA ARG A 28 -3.88 -14.54 10.03
C ARG A 28 -3.48 -13.13 9.58
N TRP A 29 -3.22 -12.23 10.54
CA TRP A 29 -2.75 -10.87 10.26
C TRP A 29 -1.23 -10.83 10.20
N ALA A 30 -0.73 -10.24 9.13
CA ALA A 30 0.68 -9.91 8.97
C ALA A 30 1.07 -8.72 9.87
N PRO A 31 2.35 -8.60 10.25
CA PRO A 31 2.82 -7.40 10.94
C PRO A 31 2.69 -6.19 9.99
N ALA A 32 2.35 -5.03 10.55
CA ALA A 32 2.03 -3.86 9.75
C ALA A 32 2.57 -2.56 10.34
N TYR A 33 2.86 -1.61 9.45
CA TYR A 33 3.11 -0.21 9.78
C TYR A 33 1.90 0.62 9.41
N ARG A 34 1.57 1.62 10.22
CA ARG A 34 0.56 2.64 9.90
C ARG A 34 1.20 4.01 9.91
N PHE A 35 0.95 4.77 8.86
CA PHE A 35 1.55 6.08 8.64
C PHE A 35 0.49 7.16 8.42
N ALA A 36 0.79 8.34 8.94
CA ALA A 36 0.19 9.59 8.47
C ALA A 36 0.98 10.09 7.26
N ILE A 37 0.27 10.48 6.20
CA ILE A 37 0.88 11.15 5.04
C ILE A 37 0.89 12.65 5.34
N ARG A 38 2.10 13.21 5.47
CA ARG A 38 2.34 14.63 5.73
C ARG A 38 2.84 15.31 4.48
N ARG A 39 2.27 16.44 4.09
CA ARG A 39 2.82 17.28 3.02
C ARG A 39 4.07 18.00 3.53
N SER A 40 5.16 17.92 2.78
CA SER A 40 6.45 18.48 3.20
C SER A 40 6.46 20.02 3.23
N ALA A 41 5.66 20.67 2.38
CA ALA A 41 5.63 22.13 2.27
C ALA A 41 5.16 22.84 3.55
N ASP A 42 4.25 22.23 4.31
CA ASP A 42 3.58 22.87 5.46
C ASP A 42 3.20 21.91 6.60
N GLY A 43 3.57 20.63 6.51
CA GLY A 43 3.25 19.62 7.52
C GLY A 43 1.77 19.20 7.56
N ALA A 44 0.95 19.62 6.59
CA ALA A 44 -0.47 19.29 6.56
C ALA A 44 -0.67 17.76 6.55
N LEU A 45 -1.62 17.27 7.36
CA LEU A 45 -2.09 15.88 7.26
C LEU A 45 -2.94 15.77 6.00
N VAL A 46 -2.49 15.00 5.02
CA VAL A 46 -3.20 14.85 3.73
C VAL A 46 -3.86 13.50 3.56
N GLY A 47 -3.54 12.55 4.44
CA GLY A 47 -4.11 11.21 4.41
C GLY A 47 -3.36 10.24 5.30
N ARG A 48 -3.60 8.96 5.06
CA ARG A 48 -3.00 7.83 5.77
C ARG A 48 -2.67 6.71 4.81
N CYS A 49 -1.67 5.92 5.17
CA CYS A 49 -1.38 4.66 4.49
C CYS A 49 -0.87 3.63 5.48
N ASP A 50 -0.94 2.37 5.08
CA ASP A 50 -0.47 1.27 5.89
C ASP A 50 0.20 0.21 5.01
N PHE A 51 1.21 -0.43 5.57
CA PHE A 51 2.02 -1.43 4.89
C PHE A 51 2.05 -2.71 5.72
N ARG A 52 1.59 -3.82 5.14
CA ARG A 52 1.60 -5.15 5.74
C ARG A 52 2.76 -5.95 5.16
N VAL A 53 3.65 -6.42 6.03
CA VAL A 53 4.92 -7.06 5.68
C VAL A 53 4.72 -8.54 5.40
N GLY A 54 5.32 -9.04 4.32
CA GLY A 54 5.27 -10.45 3.93
C GLY A 54 4.02 -10.83 3.14
N HIS A 55 3.72 -12.12 3.08
CA HIS A 55 2.64 -12.66 2.25
C HIS A 55 1.77 -13.62 3.07
N THR A 56 0.46 -13.41 2.99
CA THR A 56 -0.55 -14.32 3.55
C THR A 56 -1.70 -14.44 2.55
N GLU A 57 -2.52 -15.48 2.68
CA GLU A 57 -3.74 -15.64 1.87
C GLU A 57 -4.66 -14.41 1.96
N ARG A 58 -4.74 -13.78 3.14
CA ARG A 58 -5.51 -12.53 3.31
C ARG A 58 -4.92 -11.38 2.50
N LEU A 59 -3.59 -11.28 2.39
CA LEU A 59 -2.94 -10.21 1.64
C LEU A 59 -3.05 -10.38 0.12
N TYR A 60 -3.29 -11.60 -0.36
CA TYR A 60 -3.60 -11.81 -1.78
C TYR A 60 -4.87 -11.07 -2.21
N PHE A 61 -5.88 -11.00 -1.34
CA PHE A 61 -7.12 -10.26 -1.61
C PHE A 61 -7.13 -8.84 -1.02
N GLY A 62 -6.52 -8.64 0.14
CA GLY A 62 -6.52 -7.35 0.86
C GLY A 62 -5.38 -6.39 0.48
N GLY A 63 -4.36 -6.89 -0.23
CA GLY A 63 -3.16 -6.13 -0.60
C GLY A 63 -2.21 -5.85 0.56
N ASN A 64 -0.94 -5.66 0.23
CA ASN A 64 0.13 -5.27 1.15
C ASN A 64 0.09 -3.78 1.51
N ILE A 65 -0.46 -2.92 0.67
CA ILE A 65 -0.51 -1.47 0.93
C ILE A 65 -1.96 -1.00 0.88
N GLY A 66 -2.38 -0.34 1.95
CA GLY A 66 -3.62 0.43 2.01
C GLY A 66 -3.33 1.93 2.03
N TYR A 67 -4.21 2.73 1.43
CA TYR A 67 -4.08 4.19 1.46
C TYR A 67 -5.45 4.88 1.40
N ALA A 68 -5.51 6.07 1.98
CA ALA A 68 -6.63 7.00 1.88
C ALA A 68 -6.11 8.43 1.91
N VAL A 69 -6.45 9.21 0.89
CA VAL A 69 -6.17 10.65 0.81
C VAL A 69 -7.46 11.42 1.09
N ASP A 70 -7.38 12.37 2.00
CA ASP A 70 -8.53 13.18 2.40
C ASP A 70 -8.99 14.04 1.22
N GLU A 71 -10.30 14.25 1.11
CA GLU A 71 -10.95 14.83 -0.07
C GLU A 71 -10.33 16.14 -0.57
N PRO A 72 -9.95 17.11 0.29
CA PRO A 72 -9.34 18.36 -0.14
C PRO A 72 -7.96 18.21 -0.82
N TYR A 73 -7.29 17.08 -0.63
CA TYR A 73 -5.92 16.85 -1.09
C TYR A 73 -5.83 15.84 -2.25
N ARG A 74 -6.97 15.32 -2.71
CA ARG A 74 -7.02 14.40 -3.86
C ARG A 74 -6.54 15.09 -5.15
N GLY A 75 -6.10 14.31 -6.12
CA GLY A 75 -5.57 14.81 -7.40
C GLY A 75 -4.08 15.19 -7.39
N ASN A 76 -3.40 15.17 -6.24
CA ASN A 76 -1.98 15.53 -6.10
C ASN A 76 -1.00 14.33 -6.14
N HIS A 77 -1.50 13.14 -6.51
CA HIS A 77 -0.75 11.87 -6.53
C HIS A 77 -0.15 11.41 -5.18
N TYR A 78 -0.57 11.97 -4.05
CA TYR A 78 -0.03 11.62 -2.72
C TYR A 78 -0.13 10.13 -2.38
N ALA A 79 -1.22 9.46 -2.75
CA ALA A 79 -1.34 8.01 -2.56
C ALA A 79 -0.28 7.23 -3.34
N GLY A 80 0.00 7.63 -4.58
CA GLY A 80 0.98 6.96 -5.44
C GLY A 80 2.42 7.19 -4.97
N LYS A 81 2.71 8.41 -4.52
CA LYS A 81 3.98 8.77 -3.86
C LYS A 81 4.19 7.95 -2.59
N ALA A 82 3.16 7.83 -1.75
CA ALA A 82 3.20 7.01 -0.54
C ALA A 82 3.47 5.54 -0.88
N CYS A 83 2.81 4.99 -1.91
CA CYS A 83 3.08 3.63 -2.38
C CYS A 83 4.56 3.45 -2.76
N ARG A 84 5.14 4.36 -3.54
CA ARG A 84 6.55 4.29 -3.98
C ARG A 84 7.53 4.30 -2.80
N LEU A 85 7.29 5.13 -1.77
CA LEU A 85 8.07 5.13 -0.54
C LEU A 85 7.98 3.79 0.19
N LEU A 86 6.77 3.22 0.28
CA LEU A 86 6.55 1.92 0.90
C LEU A 86 7.16 0.74 0.10
N LEU A 87 7.30 0.85 -1.23
CA LEU A 87 8.07 -0.14 -2.01
C LEU A 87 9.55 -0.17 -1.57
N GLY A 88 10.11 0.98 -1.16
CA GLY A 88 11.46 1.06 -0.59
C GLY A 88 11.56 0.31 0.75
N LEU A 89 10.60 0.55 1.64
CA LEU A 89 10.51 -0.16 2.93
C LEU A 89 10.29 -1.66 2.72
N ALA A 90 9.47 -2.08 1.75
CA ALA A 90 9.26 -3.48 1.42
C ALA A 90 10.56 -4.18 0.98
N ARG A 91 11.40 -3.50 0.18
CA ARG A 91 12.73 -4.01 -0.19
C ARG A 91 13.65 -4.15 1.03
N GLN A 92 13.60 -3.24 1.99
CA GLN A 92 14.37 -3.37 3.23
C GLN A 92 13.95 -4.60 4.05
N HIS A 93 12.67 -5.00 3.95
CA HIS A 93 12.17 -6.27 4.50
C HIS A 93 12.55 -7.51 3.69
N GLY A 94 13.34 -7.37 2.62
CA GLY A 94 13.74 -8.49 1.77
C GLY A 94 12.58 -9.06 0.97
N MET A 95 11.54 -8.27 0.68
CA MET A 95 10.43 -8.72 -0.17
C MET A 95 10.82 -8.57 -1.64
N ASP A 96 10.67 -9.66 -2.40
CA ASP A 96 10.90 -9.65 -3.87
C ASP A 96 9.69 -9.15 -4.66
N TYR A 97 8.51 -9.12 -4.04
CA TYR A 97 7.28 -8.61 -4.65
C TYR A 97 6.23 -8.26 -3.60
N LEU A 98 5.23 -7.49 -4.01
CA LEU A 98 4.00 -7.29 -3.22
C LEU A 98 2.77 -7.08 -4.10
N TYR A 99 1.59 -7.17 -3.48
CA TYR A 99 0.32 -6.89 -4.11
C TYR A 99 -0.32 -5.60 -3.61
N ILE A 100 -0.98 -4.87 -4.49
CA ILE A 100 -1.99 -3.88 -4.10
C ILE A 100 -3.30 -4.28 -4.77
N THR A 101 -4.38 -4.27 -4.01
CA THR A 101 -5.70 -4.61 -4.53
C THR A 101 -6.61 -3.39 -4.46
N CYS A 102 -7.47 -3.25 -5.45
CA CYS A 102 -8.49 -2.22 -5.44
C CYS A 102 -9.75 -2.67 -6.16
N SER A 103 -10.87 -2.01 -5.87
CA SER A 103 -12.10 -2.16 -6.64
C SER A 103 -11.85 -1.91 -8.14
N PRO A 104 -12.39 -2.74 -9.05
CA PRO A 104 -12.34 -2.49 -10.50
C PRO A 104 -13.00 -1.17 -10.91
N HIS A 105 -13.98 -0.73 -10.12
CA HIS A 105 -14.74 0.50 -10.31
C HIS A 105 -14.01 1.75 -9.76
N ASN A 106 -12.94 1.56 -8.97
CA ASN A 106 -12.14 2.65 -8.44
C ASN A 106 -11.01 3.05 -9.40
N ALA A 107 -11.37 3.81 -10.44
CA ALA A 107 -10.43 4.30 -11.44
C ALA A 107 -9.26 5.12 -10.84
N ALA A 108 -9.49 5.83 -9.73
CA ALA A 108 -8.45 6.61 -9.06
C ALA A 108 -7.38 5.71 -8.42
N SER A 109 -7.78 4.65 -7.73
CA SER A 109 -6.84 3.69 -7.15
C SER A 109 -6.09 2.89 -8.22
N ARG A 110 -6.76 2.55 -9.33
CA ARG A 110 -6.11 1.89 -10.46
C ARG A 110 -4.97 2.73 -11.05
N ARG A 111 -5.26 4.01 -11.35
CA ARG A 111 -4.24 4.97 -11.81
C ARG A 111 -3.14 5.18 -10.78
N THR A 112 -3.47 5.11 -9.49
CA THR A 112 -2.49 5.20 -8.41
C THR A 112 -1.53 4.00 -8.43
N CYS A 113 -2.04 2.79 -8.59
CA CYS A 113 -1.22 1.58 -8.69
C CYS A 113 -0.31 1.62 -9.93
N GLU A 114 -0.87 2.00 -11.08
CA GLU A 114 -0.12 2.15 -12.33
C GLU A 114 0.98 3.22 -12.22
N TYR A 115 0.65 4.38 -11.65
CA TYR A 115 1.62 5.44 -11.38
C TYR A 115 2.75 5.00 -10.43
N ALA A 116 2.44 4.16 -9.46
CA ALA A 116 3.43 3.62 -8.51
C ALA A 116 4.31 2.52 -9.12
N GLY A 117 4.07 2.11 -10.37
CA GLY A 117 4.83 1.07 -11.07
C GLY A 117 4.21 -0.33 -11.01
N GLY A 118 2.99 -0.45 -10.50
CA GLY A 118 2.26 -1.72 -10.42
C GLY A 118 1.74 -2.14 -11.79
N LYS A 119 1.84 -3.44 -12.08
CA LYS A 119 1.28 -4.06 -13.28
C LYS A 119 -0.03 -4.74 -12.91
N LEU A 120 -1.11 -4.43 -13.63
CA LEU A 120 -2.37 -5.16 -13.46
C LEU A 120 -2.15 -6.61 -13.86
N GLN A 121 -2.19 -7.52 -12.89
CA GLN A 121 -1.98 -8.95 -13.12
C GLN A 121 -3.29 -9.63 -13.54
N SER A 122 -4.38 -9.34 -12.83
CA SER A 122 -5.69 -9.93 -13.08
C SER A 122 -6.81 -9.18 -12.37
N THR A 123 -8.05 -9.33 -12.84
CA THR A 123 -9.25 -9.04 -12.06
C THR A 123 -9.80 -10.36 -11.55
N ILE A 124 -9.90 -10.55 -10.23
CA ILE A 124 -10.28 -11.83 -9.61
C ILE A 124 -11.55 -11.69 -8.79
N PRO A 125 -12.42 -12.71 -8.75
CA PRO A 125 -13.56 -12.74 -7.85
C PRO A 125 -13.09 -12.85 -6.39
N LEU A 126 -13.81 -12.18 -5.50
CA LEU A 126 -13.62 -12.32 -4.06
C LEU A 126 -14.33 -13.59 -3.56
N PRO A 127 -13.74 -14.31 -2.58
CA PRO A 127 -14.44 -15.36 -1.85
C PRO A 127 -15.73 -14.82 -1.22
N THR A 128 -16.78 -15.66 -1.15
CA THR A 128 -18.09 -15.25 -0.64
C THR A 128 -18.10 -14.90 0.85
N ASP A 129 -17.10 -15.38 1.60
CA ASP A 129 -16.86 -15.10 3.02
C ASP A 129 -15.90 -13.92 3.24
N ASN A 130 -15.47 -13.22 2.17
CA ASN A 130 -14.64 -12.04 2.27
C ASN A 130 -15.44 -10.81 2.69
N ASP A 131 -14.89 -10.00 3.60
CA ASP A 131 -15.54 -8.77 4.09
C ASP A 131 -15.97 -7.82 2.95
N LEU A 132 -15.16 -7.67 1.90
CA LEU A 132 -15.49 -6.82 0.75
C LEU A 132 -16.68 -7.37 -0.04
N PHE A 133 -16.75 -8.70 -0.19
CA PHE A 133 -17.88 -9.39 -0.82
C PHE A 133 -19.18 -9.11 -0.08
N LEU A 134 -19.15 -9.19 1.24
CA LEU A 134 -20.31 -8.91 2.10
C LEU A 134 -20.77 -7.44 2.01
N THR A 135 -19.88 -6.52 1.62
CA THR A 135 -20.19 -5.10 1.41
C THR A 135 -20.54 -4.73 -0.03
N GLY A 136 -20.66 -5.72 -0.92
CA GLY A 136 -21.13 -5.53 -2.30
C GLY A 136 -20.03 -5.39 -3.36
N GLU A 137 -18.75 -5.58 -3.00
CA GLU A 137 -17.67 -5.68 -3.97
C GLU A 137 -17.37 -7.16 -4.26
N TRP A 138 -17.66 -7.65 -5.46
CA TRP A 138 -17.51 -9.06 -5.79
C TRP A 138 -16.19 -9.39 -6.49
N GLN A 139 -15.43 -8.39 -6.92
CA GLN A 139 -14.17 -8.56 -7.64
C GLN A 139 -13.14 -7.52 -7.20
N ILE A 140 -11.87 -7.83 -7.40
CA ILE A 140 -10.77 -6.89 -7.20
C ILE A 140 -9.82 -6.91 -8.40
N CYS A 141 -9.26 -5.75 -8.73
CA CYS A 141 -8.05 -5.68 -9.53
C CYS A 141 -6.85 -6.00 -8.63
N LEU A 142 -6.06 -6.99 -9.03
CA LEU A 142 -4.80 -7.39 -8.39
C LEU A 142 -3.63 -6.77 -9.16
N TYR A 143 -2.95 -5.81 -8.54
CA TYR A 143 -1.73 -5.22 -9.07
C TYR A 143 -0.50 -5.88 -8.45
N TYR A 144 0.41 -6.34 -9.30
CA TYR A 144 1.69 -6.91 -8.92
C TYR A 144 2.80 -5.87 -9.00
N PHE A 145 3.61 -5.80 -7.97
CA PHE A 145 4.81 -4.96 -7.91
C PHE A 145 6.01 -5.88 -7.78
N ASP A 146 6.87 -5.84 -8.80
CA ASP A 146 8.17 -6.49 -8.79
C ASP A 146 9.16 -5.64 -7.99
N LEU A 147 9.80 -6.22 -7.00
CA LEU A 147 10.82 -5.60 -6.15
C LEU A 147 12.20 -6.24 -6.31
N SER A 148 12.30 -7.32 -7.10
CA SER A 148 13.52 -8.12 -7.29
C SER A 148 14.64 -7.36 -8.00
N GLU A 149 14.31 -6.35 -8.79
CA GLU A 149 15.28 -5.40 -9.30
C GLU A 149 15.41 -4.20 -8.34
N ALA A 150 16.58 -4.10 -7.71
CA ALA A 150 17.14 -2.79 -7.43
C ALA A 150 17.32 -2.12 -8.81
N ALA A 151 16.55 -1.07 -9.09
CA ALA A 151 16.90 -0.17 -10.18
C ALA A 151 18.40 0.15 -10.01
N GLY A 152 19.19 -0.24 -11.01
CA GLY A 152 20.64 -0.25 -10.94
C GLY A 152 21.19 1.02 -10.28
N GLY A 153 21.99 0.83 -9.23
CA GLY A 153 22.97 1.82 -8.82
C GLY A 153 24.07 1.95 -9.89
N PRO A 154 24.76 3.08 -9.91
CA PRO A 154 25.45 3.66 -11.08
C PRO A 154 26.44 2.75 -11.80
#